data_AF-A0AAU2FZQ2-F1
#
_entry.id   AF-A0AAU2FZQ2-F1
#
_cell.length_a   1.000
_cell.length_b   1.000
_cell.length_c   1.000
_cell.angle_alpha   90.00
_cell.angle_beta   90.00
_cell.angle_gamma   90.00
#
_symmetry.space_group_name_H-M   'P 1'
#
loop_
_entity.id
_entity.type
_entity.pdbx_description
1 polymer ?
#
loop_
_entity_poly.entity_id
_entity_poly.type
_entity_poly.pdbx_seq_one_letter_code
_entity_poly.pdbx_strand_id
1 'polypeptide(L)'
;MRAGYLWRNSSNPWLTRLRTAWDTRDRAVFPAARSDLGGLSVSYSGLAEGLAYTLDFTELRREDGAHGAERVMAQLTGRGLKSPARLPDTDITIVGTSTARARRLPTAASLVIPMRVHFVIDFDADDDAGSARRRISKREREQFNRDSRRHDWRWGPVRDPEWFDVFYDRFYRPTMFNRHGNRERTETKDVSYECLFRTGRMFALYEDGEPVGGALCHWDRTTATLTLRLLGVLDGAQEHYDHGAFKAVYHFLIGWSADHGVRRLDFQGTEPFLSKGTYQWKRRFGTRVVLPPNHFGSKRLWLQVRRDTPEVRDFLVANPVLAEAADGVLEAVYFHDAGRPARTDYSAKSPGVERIRMIDLDVFLAAVPQGSTGATAQDSTEGALA
;
A
#
# COMPACT_ATOMS: atom_id res chain seq x y z
N MET A 1 25.49 2.64 -0.37
CA MET A 1 24.38 1.91 0.30
C MET A 1 23.55 2.79 1.23
N ARG A 2 24.10 3.26 2.37
CA ARG A 2 23.36 4.05 3.39
C ARG A 2 22.71 5.32 2.86
N ALA A 3 23.40 6.10 2.02
CA ALA A 3 22.83 7.31 1.41
C ALA A 3 21.57 7.01 0.56
N GLY A 4 21.61 5.92 -0.23
CA GLY A 4 20.46 5.47 -1.01
C GLY A 4 19.31 4.98 -0.14
N TYR A 5 19.61 4.28 0.96
CA TYR A 5 18.61 3.88 1.95
C TYR A 5 17.95 5.12 2.61
N LEU A 6 18.75 6.09 3.06
CA LEU A 6 18.25 7.34 3.63
C LEU A 6 17.40 8.14 2.64
N TRP A 7 17.82 8.21 1.37
CA TRP A 7 17.05 8.85 0.32
C TRP A 7 15.64 8.26 0.14
N ARG A 8 15.50 6.94 0.32
CA ARG A 8 14.21 6.23 0.19
C ARG A 8 13.38 6.22 1.47
N ASN A 9 14.03 6.17 2.63
CA ASN A 9 13.37 5.81 3.88
C ASN A 9 13.44 6.86 4.99
N SER A 10 14.24 7.92 4.84
CA SER A 10 14.39 8.94 5.88
C SER A 10 13.11 9.75 6.08
N SER A 11 12.79 10.01 7.35
CA SER A 11 11.79 10.98 7.80
C SER A 11 12.35 12.40 7.96
N ASN A 12 13.63 12.63 7.64
CA ASN A 12 14.24 13.95 7.77
C ASN A 12 13.51 14.96 6.86
N PRO A 13 12.99 16.08 7.40
CA PRO A 13 12.22 17.04 6.62
C PRO A 13 13.00 17.68 5.46
N TRP A 14 14.30 17.91 5.64
CA TRP A 14 15.15 18.48 4.59
C TRP A 14 15.34 17.50 3.43
N LEU A 15 15.66 16.24 3.72
CA LEU A 15 15.76 15.19 2.69
C LEU A 15 14.42 14.97 1.97
N THR A 16 13.31 15.01 2.71
CA THR A 16 11.96 14.87 2.12
C THR A 16 11.61 16.04 1.20
N ARG A 17 11.97 17.27 1.56
CA ARG A 17 11.81 18.45 0.69
C ARG A 17 12.69 18.36 -0.56
N LEU A 18 13.96 17.99 -0.40
CA LEU A 18 14.89 17.78 -1.50
C LEU A 18 14.38 16.71 -2.48
N ARG A 19 13.90 15.56 -1.96
CA ARG A 19 13.29 14.49 -2.75
C ARG A 19 12.04 14.98 -3.49
N THR A 20 11.16 15.72 -2.81
CA THR A 20 9.95 16.27 -3.45
C THR A 20 10.31 17.23 -4.59
N ALA A 21 11.28 18.12 -4.39
CA ALA A 21 11.76 19.02 -5.44
C ALA A 21 12.34 18.25 -6.64
N TRP A 22 13.15 17.21 -6.37
CA TRP A 22 13.69 16.32 -7.40
C TRP A 22 12.61 15.60 -8.22
N ASP A 23 11.60 15.08 -7.52
CA ASP A 23 10.48 14.32 -8.08
C ASP A 23 9.48 15.21 -8.84
N THR A 24 9.63 16.54 -8.78
CA THR A 24 8.73 17.52 -9.39
C THR A 24 9.43 18.48 -10.34
N ARG A 25 10.53 18.07 -10.98
CA ARG A 25 11.19 18.91 -12.00
C ARG A 25 10.42 18.84 -13.33
N ASP A 26 10.26 19.97 -13.99
CA ASP A 26 9.52 20.05 -15.27
C ASP A 26 10.25 19.35 -16.43
N ARG A 27 11.58 19.35 -16.39
CA ARG A 27 12.44 18.70 -17.39
C ARG A 27 12.75 17.24 -17.08
N ALA A 28 12.35 16.72 -15.91
CA ALA A 28 12.54 15.32 -15.62
C ALA A 28 11.64 14.47 -16.52
N VAL A 29 12.14 13.30 -16.89
CA VAL A 29 11.42 12.29 -17.68
C VAL A 29 10.84 11.27 -16.71
N PHE A 30 9.57 10.96 -16.91
CA PHE A 30 8.78 10.07 -16.08
C PHE A 30 8.21 8.95 -16.95
N PRO A 31 8.10 7.71 -16.43
CA PRO A 31 7.38 6.67 -17.12
C PRO A 31 5.91 7.05 -17.32
N ALA A 32 5.40 6.65 -18.47
CA ALA A 32 3.98 6.54 -18.75
C ALA A 32 3.72 5.11 -19.22
N ALA A 33 2.61 4.53 -18.80
CA ALA A 33 2.22 3.18 -19.16
C ALA A 33 0.70 3.16 -19.38
N ARG A 34 0.28 2.50 -20.44
CA ARG A 34 -1.11 2.12 -20.68
C ARG A 34 -1.24 0.61 -20.49
N SER A 35 -2.31 0.19 -19.84
CA SER A 35 -2.61 -1.19 -19.48
C SER A 35 -4.06 -1.50 -19.84
N ASP A 36 -4.25 -2.30 -20.89
CA ASP A 36 -5.55 -2.75 -21.38
C ASP A 36 -5.82 -4.15 -20.83
N LEU A 37 -6.89 -4.30 -20.05
CA LEU A 37 -7.26 -5.58 -19.45
C LEU A 37 -8.76 -5.62 -19.08
N GLY A 38 -9.44 -6.71 -19.45
CA GLY A 38 -10.83 -6.95 -19.04
C GLY A 38 -11.82 -5.89 -19.55
N GLY A 39 -11.65 -5.41 -20.78
CA GLY A 39 -12.51 -4.36 -21.36
C GLY A 39 -12.27 -2.95 -20.80
N LEU A 40 -11.32 -2.79 -19.87
CA LEU A 40 -11.00 -1.53 -19.21
C LEU A 40 -9.54 -1.14 -19.47
N SER A 41 -9.32 0.08 -19.98
CA SER A 41 -7.99 0.66 -20.17
C SER A 41 -7.63 1.61 -19.02
N VAL A 42 -6.48 1.37 -18.38
CA VAL A 42 -5.95 2.21 -17.29
C VAL A 42 -4.57 2.70 -17.67
N SER A 43 -4.31 3.99 -17.52
CA SER A 43 -2.95 4.52 -17.63
C SER A 43 -2.40 5.00 -16.30
N TYR A 44 -1.09 4.85 -16.15
CA TYR A 44 -0.31 5.49 -15.10
C TYR A 44 0.79 6.34 -15.72
N SER A 45 0.95 7.57 -15.27
CA SER A 45 2.05 8.46 -15.66
C SER A 45 2.65 9.18 -14.46
N GLY A 46 3.97 9.24 -14.36
CA GLY A 46 4.63 10.02 -13.30
C GLY A 46 5.69 9.24 -12.53
N LEU A 47 5.70 9.38 -11.21
CA LEU A 47 6.75 8.82 -10.36
C LEU A 47 6.90 7.30 -10.55
N ALA A 48 8.11 6.79 -10.74
CA ALA A 48 8.33 5.38 -11.07
C ALA A 48 7.74 4.42 -10.02
N GLU A 49 7.68 4.83 -8.75
CA GLU A 49 7.12 4.02 -7.68
C GLU A 49 5.63 3.66 -7.90
N GLY A 50 4.86 4.51 -8.58
CA GLY A 50 3.44 4.23 -8.82
C GLY A 50 3.17 3.24 -9.96
N LEU A 51 4.14 2.90 -10.80
CA LEU A 51 3.99 1.73 -11.68
C LEU A 51 3.75 0.47 -10.81
N ALA A 52 4.62 0.30 -9.82
CA ALA A 52 4.53 -0.83 -8.91
C ALA A 52 3.35 -0.67 -7.91
N TYR A 53 3.25 0.46 -7.22
CA TYR A 53 2.22 0.61 -6.16
C TYR A 53 0.82 0.87 -6.70
N THR A 54 0.66 1.30 -7.95
CA THR A 54 -0.66 1.71 -8.46
C THR A 54 -1.06 0.89 -9.66
N LEU A 55 -0.27 0.91 -10.73
CA LEU A 55 -0.65 0.20 -11.96
C LEU A 55 -0.76 -1.32 -11.74
N ASP A 56 0.25 -1.95 -11.11
CA ASP A 56 0.18 -3.39 -10.78
C ASP A 56 -1.07 -3.72 -9.95
N PHE A 57 -1.47 -2.85 -9.03
CA PHE A 57 -2.69 -3.07 -8.25
C PHE A 57 -3.94 -3.01 -9.14
N THR A 58 -4.05 -2.01 -10.01
CA THR A 58 -5.21 -1.90 -10.91
C THR A 58 -5.30 -3.09 -11.87
N GLU A 59 -4.17 -3.66 -12.29
CA GLU A 59 -4.14 -4.88 -13.11
C GLU A 59 -4.59 -6.09 -12.30
N LEU A 60 -4.03 -6.31 -11.11
CA LEU A 60 -4.43 -7.40 -10.21
C LEU A 60 -5.93 -7.41 -9.87
N ARG A 61 -6.61 -6.24 -9.93
CA ARG A 61 -8.05 -6.14 -9.70
C ARG A 61 -8.91 -6.39 -10.94
N ARG A 62 -8.29 -6.39 -12.12
CA ARG A 62 -8.91 -6.68 -13.43
C ARG A 62 -8.51 -8.07 -13.97
N GLU A 63 -7.47 -8.69 -13.40
CA GLU A 63 -7.05 -10.08 -13.67
C GLU A 63 -8.09 -11.06 -13.09
N ASP A 64 -9.17 -11.36 -13.82
CA ASP A 64 -10.16 -12.39 -13.47
C ASP A 64 -9.95 -13.68 -14.29
N GLY A 65 -8.75 -14.26 -14.17
CA GLY A 65 -8.35 -15.44 -14.94
C GLY A 65 -7.96 -15.17 -16.42
N ALA A 66 -8.02 -13.91 -16.86
CA ALA A 66 -7.51 -13.47 -18.15
C ALA A 66 -5.96 -13.56 -18.23
N HIS A 67 -5.42 -13.63 -19.46
CA HIS A 67 -3.99 -13.46 -19.70
C HIS A 67 -3.49 -12.13 -19.11
N GLY A 68 -2.23 -12.09 -18.67
CA GLY A 68 -1.64 -10.91 -18.02
C GLY A 68 -1.79 -9.64 -18.86
N ALA A 69 -1.92 -8.49 -18.18
CA ALA A 69 -2.12 -7.20 -18.84
C ALA A 69 -1.05 -6.90 -19.91
N GLU A 70 -1.48 -6.47 -21.10
CA GLU A 70 -0.57 -5.92 -22.09
C GLU A 70 -0.25 -4.47 -21.72
N ARG A 71 1.05 -4.15 -21.64
CA ARG A 71 1.53 -2.81 -21.29
C ARG A 71 2.19 -2.13 -22.47
N VAL A 72 1.66 -0.98 -22.85
CA VAL A 72 2.34 -0.05 -23.78
C VAL A 72 3.07 1.01 -22.97
N MET A 73 4.41 1.01 -23.06
CA MET A 73 5.27 1.93 -22.33
C MET A 73 5.60 3.17 -23.15
N ALA A 74 5.62 4.31 -22.48
CA ALA A 74 6.01 5.60 -23.04
C ALA A 74 6.75 6.44 -21.97
N GLN A 75 7.17 7.64 -22.37
CA GLN A 75 7.81 8.59 -21.47
C GLN A 75 7.16 9.98 -21.60
N LEU A 76 7.02 10.66 -20.47
CA LEU A 76 6.50 12.02 -20.40
C LEU A 76 7.43 12.92 -19.60
N THR A 77 7.54 14.18 -20.01
CA THR A 77 8.23 15.19 -19.21
C THR A 77 7.37 15.63 -18.02
N GLY A 78 8.00 16.18 -16.98
CA GLY A 78 7.29 16.76 -15.85
C GLY A 78 6.34 17.91 -16.23
N ARG A 79 6.60 18.60 -17.35
CA ARG A 79 5.65 19.54 -17.96
C ARG A 79 4.48 18.82 -18.63
N GLY A 80 4.74 17.70 -19.31
CA GLY A 80 3.74 16.82 -19.89
C GLY A 80 2.70 16.33 -18.88
N LEU A 81 3.15 15.94 -17.66
CA LEU A 81 2.28 15.48 -16.58
C LEU A 81 1.24 16.51 -16.11
N LYS A 82 1.41 17.81 -16.44
CA LYS A 82 0.46 18.87 -16.06
C LYS A 82 -0.70 19.02 -17.05
N SER A 83 -0.62 18.38 -18.21
CA SER A 83 -1.56 18.56 -19.31
C SER A 83 -2.30 17.25 -19.58
N PRO A 84 -3.59 17.14 -19.24
CA PRO A 84 -4.38 15.95 -19.50
C PRO A 84 -4.35 15.50 -20.97
N ALA A 85 -4.30 16.46 -21.91
CA ALA A 85 -4.22 16.18 -23.35
C ALA A 85 -2.93 15.46 -23.79
N ARG A 86 -1.91 15.39 -22.93
CA ARG A 86 -0.64 14.68 -23.21
C ARG A 86 -0.57 13.32 -22.52
N LEU A 87 -1.56 12.98 -21.68
CA LEU A 87 -1.62 11.70 -21.00
C LEU A 87 -2.14 10.63 -21.96
N PRO A 88 -1.78 9.34 -21.76
CA PRO A 88 -2.29 8.27 -22.59
C PRO A 88 -3.82 8.24 -22.60
N ASP A 89 -4.39 8.09 -23.78
CA ASP A 89 -5.84 8.07 -23.94
C ASP A 89 -6.41 6.73 -23.47
N THR A 90 -7.09 6.75 -22.32
CA THR A 90 -7.52 5.58 -21.54
C THR A 90 -8.78 5.93 -20.76
N ASP A 91 -9.53 4.93 -20.31
CA ASP A 91 -10.80 5.12 -19.60
C ASP A 91 -10.58 5.70 -18.20
N ILE A 92 -9.52 5.24 -17.53
CA ILE A 92 -9.04 5.80 -16.27
C ILE A 92 -7.59 6.23 -16.44
N THR A 93 -7.32 7.50 -16.13
CA THR A 93 -5.97 8.07 -16.14
C THR A 93 -5.50 8.35 -14.73
N ILE A 94 -4.31 7.86 -14.38
CA ILE A 94 -3.70 8.08 -13.08
C ILE A 94 -2.37 8.81 -13.23
N VAL A 95 -2.20 9.92 -12.52
CA VAL A 95 -0.95 10.69 -12.48
C VAL A 95 -0.33 10.64 -11.09
N GLY A 96 0.85 10.04 -10.97
CA GLY A 96 1.64 10.06 -9.75
C GLY A 96 2.54 11.30 -9.68
N THR A 97 2.26 12.20 -8.74
CA THR A 97 2.98 13.48 -8.60
C THR A 97 2.99 13.99 -7.15
N SER A 98 3.40 15.24 -6.92
CA SER A 98 3.32 15.87 -5.59
C SER A 98 1.91 16.39 -5.27
N THR A 99 1.60 16.56 -3.99
CA THR A 99 0.34 17.18 -3.52
C THR A 99 0.02 18.50 -4.23
N ALA A 100 0.99 19.41 -4.32
CA ALA A 100 0.79 20.72 -4.94
C ALA A 100 0.46 20.64 -6.43
N ARG A 101 0.98 19.62 -7.14
CA ARG A 101 0.68 19.42 -8.57
C ARG A 101 -0.64 18.71 -8.78
N ALA A 102 -0.92 17.66 -8.00
CA ALA A 102 -2.17 16.91 -8.09
C ALA A 102 -3.39 17.82 -7.87
N ARG A 103 -3.31 18.74 -6.89
CA ARG A 103 -4.37 19.72 -6.60
C ARG A 103 -4.62 20.76 -7.70
N ARG A 104 -3.71 20.91 -8.65
CA ARG A 104 -3.85 21.85 -9.79
C ARG A 104 -4.38 21.17 -11.05
N LEU A 105 -4.52 19.85 -11.05
CA LEU A 105 -5.13 19.12 -12.15
C LEU A 105 -6.65 19.25 -12.10
N PRO A 106 -7.36 19.03 -13.23
CA PRO A 106 -8.81 19.19 -13.28
C PRO A 106 -9.54 18.34 -12.24
N THR A 107 -10.60 18.91 -11.66
CA THR A 107 -11.41 18.30 -10.59
C THR A 107 -12.61 17.50 -11.10
N ALA A 108 -12.96 17.63 -12.39
CA ALA A 108 -14.06 16.91 -13.00
C ALA A 108 -13.78 15.40 -13.04
N ALA A 109 -14.72 14.61 -12.50
CA ALA A 109 -14.65 13.16 -12.39
C ALA A 109 -13.29 12.64 -11.89
N SER A 110 -12.71 13.34 -10.90
CA SER A 110 -11.38 13.03 -10.40
C SER A 110 -11.28 13.03 -8.88
N LEU A 111 -10.26 12.34 -8.40
CA LEU A 111 -9.89 12.26 -6.99
C LEU A 111 -8.39 12.52 -6.82
N VAL A 112 -8.03 13.18 -5.72
CA VAL A 112 -6.66 13.24 -5.23
C VAL A 112 -6.50 12.21 -4.13
N ILE A 113 -5.59 11.27 -4.32
CA ILE A 113 -5.43 10.08 -3.50
C ILE A 113 -3.99 10.04 -2.98
N PRO A 114 -3.72 9.74 -1.70
CA PRO A 114 -2.36 9.52 -1.24
C PRO A 114 -1.74 8.30 -1.93
N MET A 115 -0.49 8.39 -2.40
CA MET A 115 0.14 7.24 -3.07
C MET A 115 0.29 6.03 -2.14
N ARG A 116 0.53 6.29 -0.86
CA ARG A 116 0.57 5.29 0.21
C ARG A 116 0.06 5.91 1.51
N VAL A 117 -0.41 5.07 2.42
CA VAL A 117 -0.75 5.43 3.79
C VAL A 117 -0.06 4.48 4.76
N HIS A 118 0.40 4.97 5.91
CA HIS A 118 1.01 4.19 6.99
C HIS A 118 0.01 3.86 8.09
N PHE A 119 0.30 2.82 8.86
CA PHE A 119 -0.46 2.41 10.02
C PHE A 119 0.43 2.50 11.24
N VAL A 120 0.09 3.41 12.16
CA VAL A 120 0.91 3.72 13.32
C VAL A 120 0.15 3.52 14.62
N ILE A 121 0.87 3.21 15.68
CA ILE A 121 0.39 3.28 17.06
C ILE A 121 1.26 4.30 17.76
N ASP A 122 0.63 5.30 18.38
CA ASP A 122 1.27 6.21 19.30
C ASP A 122 1.09 5.63 20.71
N PHE A 123 2.14 5.70 21.52
CA PHE A 123 2.12 5.27 22.92
C PHE A 123 2.31 6.48 23.83
N ASP A 124 1.53 6.51 24.90
CA ASP A 124 1.69 7.46 25.99
C ASP A 124 2.69 6.93 27.03
N ALA A 125 3.21 7.80 27.91
CA ALA A 125 4.23 7.41 28.89
C ALA A 125 3.75 6.34 29.88
N ASP A 126 2.44 6.30 30.14
CA ASP A 126 1.79 5.36 31.07
C ASP A 126 1.23 4.12 30.36
N ASP A 127 1.46 3.96 29.05
CA ASP A 127 1.04 2.75 28.34
C ASP A 127 1.89 1.55 28.74
N ASP A 128 1.21 0.42 28.96
CA ASP A 128 1.81 -0.90 29.16
C ASP A 128 1.32 -1.87 28.07
N ALA A 129 1.92 -3.06 28.00
CA ALA A 129 1.48 -4.08 27.05
C ALA A 129 -0.02 -4.42 27.17
N GLY A 130 -0.60 -4.36 28.37
CA GLY A 130 -2.02 -4.57 28.59
C GLY A 130 -2.90 -3.47 27.98
N SER A 131 -2.60 -2.20 28.24
CA SER A 131 -3.32 -1.04 27.71
C SER A 131 -3.21 -0.97 26.19
N ALA A 132 -2.01 -1.17 25.65
CA ALA A 132 -1.77 -1.18 24.21
C ALA A 132 -2.53 -2.30 23.53
N ARG A 133 -2.52 -3.52 24.10
CA ARG A 133 -3.27 -4.65 23.55
C ARG A 133 -4.78 -4.41 23.60
N ARG A 134 -5.33 -3.66 24.56
CA ARG A 134 -6.77 -3.29 24.59
C ARG A 134 -7.20 -2.44 23.38
N ARG A 135 -6.28 -1.81 22.66
CA ARG A 135 -6.56 -1.07 21.40
C ARG A 135 -6.77 -1.99 20.20
N ILE A 136 -6.20 -3.20 20.21
CA ILE A 136 -6.38 -4.21 19.16
C ILE A 136 -7.84 -4.68 19.18
N SER A 137 -8.45 -4.95 18.02
CA SER A 137 -9.87 -5.37 17.96
C SER A 137 -10.15 -6.62 18.80
N LYS A 138 -11.32 -6.68 19.45
CA LYS A 138 -11.72 -7.79 20.35
C LYS A 138 -11.51 -9.16 19.73
N ARG A 139 -12.02 -9.37 18.50
CA ARG A 139 -11.90 -10.63 17.75
C ARG A 139 -10.45 -11.03 17.51
N GLU A 140 -9.59 -10.08 17.15
CA GLU A 140 -8.17 -10.34 16.90
C GLU A 140 -7.43 -10.70 18.20
N ARG A 141 -7.76 -10.08 19.34
CA ARG A 141 -7.21 -10.44 20.65
C ARG A 141 -7.66 -11.82 21.11
N GLU A 142 -8.93 -12.17 20.92
CA GLU A 142 -9.48 -13.48 21.29
C GLU A 142 -8.82 -14.60 20.50
N GLN A 143 -8.65 -14.41 19.19
CA GLN A 143 -7.89 -15.32 18.33
C GLN A 143 -6.46 -15.50 18.86
N PHE A 144 -5.71 -14.41 19.02
CA PHE A 144 -4.34 -14.46 19.52
C PHE A 144 -4.23 -15.14 20.90
N ASN A 145 -5.12 -14.83 21.84
CA ASN A 145 -5.09 -15.43 23.17
C ASN A 145 -5.35 -16.93 23.15
N ARG A 146 -6.19 -17.41 22.22
CA ARG A 146 -6.42 -18.85 22.05
C ARG A 146 -5.18 -19.52 21.45
N ASP A 147 -4.64 -18.95 20.38
CA ASP A 147 -3.50 -19.52 19.66
C ASP A 147 -2.25 -19.50 20.55
N SER A 148 -2.00 -18.41 21.27
CA SER A 148 -0.88 -18.28 22.22
C SER A 148 -0.91 -19.31 23.35
N ARG A 149 -2.09 -19.80 23.77
CA ARG A 149 -2.21 -20.88 24.77
C ARG A 149 -1.91 -22.26 24.18
N ARG A 150 -2.09 -22.43 22.87
CA ARG A 150 -1.90 -23.70 22.17
C ARG A 150 -0.44 -23.92 21.78
N HIS A 151 0.29 -22.86 21.47
CA HIS A 151 1.60 -22.92 20.78
C HIS A 151 2.80 -22.47 21.63
N ASP A 152 2.65 -22.35 22.97
CA ASP A 152 3.69 -21.87 23.93
C ASP A 152 4.64 -20.78 23.38
N TRP A 153 4.07 -19.74 22.76
CA TRP A 153 4.89 -18.76 22.05
C TRP A 153 5.78 -17.96 22.98
N ARG A 154 7.06 -17.83 22.58
CA ARG A 154 8.04 -16.96 23.26
C ARG A 154 8.57 -15.91 22.30
N TRP A 155 8.71 -14.69 22.80
CA TRP A 155 9.11 -13.54 22.01
C TRP A 155 10.21 -12.75 22.69
N GLY A 156 11.21 -12.32 21.93
CA GLY A 156 12.27 -11.48 22.48
C GLY A 156 13.19 -10.85 21.43
N PRO A 157 13.98 -9.84 21.83
CA PRO A 157 14.97 -9.24 20.97
C PRO A 157 16.15 -10.20 20.73
N VAL A 158 16.68 -10.20 19.52
CA VAL A 158 17.88 -10.95 19.13
C VAL A 158 18.92 -9.98 18.55
N ARG A 159 20.19 -10.17 18.89
CA ARG A 159 21.32 -9.32 18.42
C ARG A 159 22.40 -10.07 17.68
N ASP A 160 22.26 -11.40 17.59
CA ASP A 160 23.22 -12.26 16.92
C ASP A 160 23.23 -11.99 15.40
N PRO A 161 24.39 -11.67 14.79
CA PRO A 161 24.52 -11.55 13.35
C PRO A 161 24.22 -12.84 12.58
N GLU A 162 24.53 -14.02 13.14
CA GLU A 162 24.23 -15.29 12.45
C GLU A 162 22.71 -15.49 12.35
N TRP A 163 21.98 -15.12 13.40
CA TRP A 163 20.53 -15.06 13.36
C TRP A 163 19.98 -14.13 12.28
N PHE A 164 20.64 -13.01 11.98
CA PHE A 164 20.20 -12.15 10.87
C PHE A 164 20.24 -12.88 9.53
N ASP A 165 21.31 -13.64 9.27
CA ASP A 165 21.45 -14.38 8.02
C ASP A 165 20.35 -15.42 7.87
N VAL A 166 20.11 -16.21 8.93
CA VAL A 166 19.01 -17.18 9.00
C VAL A 166 17.66 -16.50 8.80
N PHE A 167 17.40 -15.40 9.51
CA PHE A 167 16.15 -14.65 9.39
C PHE A 167 15.93 -14.13 7.97
N TYR A 168 16.95 -13.54 7.36
CA TYR A 168 16.79 -12.95 6.03
C TYR A 168 16.51 -14.03 4.97
N ASP A 169 17.29 -15.11 4.99
CA ASP A 169 17.26 -16.14 3.94
C ASP A 169 16.12 -17.14 4.12
N ARG A 170 15.79 -17.51 5.37
CA ARG A 170 14.76 -18.51 5.66
C ARG A 170 13.43 -17.92 6.06
N PHE A 171 13.36 -16.73 6.64
CA PHE A 171 12.08 -16.19 7.11
C PHE A 171 11.54 -15.13 6.17
N TYR A 172 12.29 -14.04 6.02
CA TYR A 172 11.82 -12.86 5.32
C TYR A 172 11.65 -13.10 3.82
N ARG A 173 12.71 -13.54 3.13
CA ARG A 173 12.68 -13.69 1.67
C ARG A 173 11.64 -14.73 1.21
N PRO A 174 11.56 -15.94 1.79
CA PRO A 174 10.53 -16.92 1.41
C PRO A 174 9.11 -16.41 1.70
N THR A 175 8.90 -15.70 2.81
CA THR A 175 7.61 -15.07 3.11
C THR A 175 7.20 -14.05 2.05
N MET A 176 8.14 -13.23 1.57
CA MET A 176 7.86 -12.23 0.53
C MET A 176 7.59 -12.89 -0.83
N PHE A 177 8.40 -13.89 -1.19
CA PHE A 177 8.23 -14.63 -2.42
C PHE A 177 6.88 -15.37 -2.46
N ASN A 178 6.49 -16.08 -1.39
CA ASN A 178 5.21 -16.79 -1.36
C ASN A 178 4.00 -15.84 -1.46
N ARG A 179 4.12 -14.61 -0.98
CA ARG A 179 3.03 -13.61 -1.00
C ARG A 179 2.93 -12.81 -2.29
N HIS A 180 4.07 -12.56 -2.93
CA HIS A 180 4.16 -11.58 -4.02
C HIS A 180 4.77 -12.16 -5.30
N GLY A 181 5.27 -13.40 -5.26
CA GLY A 181 5.99 -14.05 -6.34
C GLY A 181 7.10 -13.16 -6.88
N ASN A 182 7.20 -13.08 -8.20
CA ASN A 182 8.17 -12.23 -8.89
C ASN A 182 7.91 -10.72 -8.73
N ARG A 183 6.81 -10.32 -8.09
CA ARG A 183 6.49 -8.92 -7.78
C ARG A 183 6.95 -8.52 -6.37
N GLU A 184 7.76 -9.35 -5.70
CA GLU A 184 8.31 -9.03 -4.38
C GLU A 184 9.15 -7.75 -4.41
N ARG A 185 9.02 -6.95 -3.35
CA ARG A 185 9.69 -5.65 -3.21
C ARG A 185 10.51 -5.67 -1.94
N THR A 186 11.66 -6.32 -2.01
CA THR A 186 12.55 -6.50 -0.87
C THR A 186 13.75 -5.57 -0.93
N GLU A 187 14.12 -4.96 0.19
CA GLU A 187 15.48 -4.39 0.31
C GLU A 187 16.49 -5.55 0.21
N THR A 188 17.67 -5.31 -0.37
CA THR A 188 18.69 -6.36 -0.50
C THR A 188 19.22 -6.78 0.88
N LYS A 189 19.85 -7.96 0.95
CA LYS A 189 20.42 -8.51 2.19
C LYS A 189 21.43 -7.54 2.79
N ASP A 190 22.39 -7.05 2.00
CA ASP A 190 23.41 -6.11 2.48
C ASP A 190 22.82 -4.79 2.99
N VAL A 191 21.82 -4.23 2.28
CA VAL A 191 21.13 -3.01 2.72
C VAL A 191 20.41 -3.26 4.04
N SER A 192 19.76 -4.41 4.16
CA SER A 192 19.06 -4.82 5.37
C SER A 192 20.03 -5.00 6.54
N TYR A 193 21.18 -5.62 6.31
CA TYR A 193 22.21 -5.77 7.35
C TYR A 193 22.73 -4.40 7.81
N GLU A 194 23.23 -3.61 6.86
CA GLU A 194 23.95 -2.37 7.16
C GLU A 194 23.05 -1.21 7.64
N CYS A 195 21.81 -1.15 7.15
CA CYS A 195 20.91 -0.03 7.42
C CYS A 195 19.78 -0.35 8.41
N LEU A 196 19.44 -1.63 8.60
CA LEU A 196 18.37 -2.06 9.51
C LEU A 196 18.91 -2.84 10.71
N PHE A 197 19.67 -3.91 10.49
CA PHE A 197 20.12 -4.79 11.57
C PHE A 197 21.09 -4.09 12.51
N ARG A 198 22.16 -3.48 11.98
CA ARG A 198 23.22 -2.85 12.79
C ARG A 198 22.73 -1.69 13.66
N THR A 199 21.66 -1.02 13.27
CA THR A 199 21.16 0.21 13.93
C THR A 199 19.78 0.04 14.55
N GLY A 200 19.08 -1.04 14.21
CA GLY A 200 17.68 -1.28 14.54
C GLY A 200 17.46 -2.24 15.70
N ARG A 201 16.36 -2.98 15.61
CA ARG A 201 15.95 -4.01 16.57
C ARG A 201 15.45 -5.23 15.80
N MET A 202 16.01 -6.38 16.08
CA MET A 202 15.56 -7.66 15.54
C MET A 202 14.91 -8.46 16.64
N PHE A 203 13.91 -9.26 16.28
CA PHE A 203 13.13 -10.07 17.19
C PHE A 203 12.89 -11.45 16.60
N ALA A 204 12.77 -12.44 17.47
CA ALA A 204 12.40 -13.80 17.12
C ALA A 204 11.17 -14.24 17.91
N LEU A 205 10.31 -14.98 17.22
CA LEU A 205 9.17 -15.69 17.77
C LEU A 205 9.50 -17.18 17.75
N TYR A 206 9.44 -17.81 18.91
CA TYR A 206 9.66 -19.23 19.10
C TYR A 206 8.33 -19.94 19.42
N GLU A 207 8.19 -21.15 18.93
CA GLU A 207 7.12 -22.12 19.21
C GLU A 207 7.81 -23.42 19.59
N ASP A 208 7.52 -23.96 20.77
CA ASP A 208 8.13 -25.18 21.31
C ASP A 208 9.68 -25.18 21.30
N GLY A 209 10.29 -23.99 21.44
CA GLY A 209 11.75 -23.81 21.45
C GLY A 209 12.37 -23.58 20.07
N GLU A 210 11.61 -23.77 18.99
CA GLU A 210 12.06 -23.55 17.61
C GLU A 210 11.62 -22.18 17.09
N PRO A 211 12.46 -21.46 16.32
CA PRO A 211 12.08 -20.17 15.79
C PRO A 211 11.15 -20.31 14.59
N VAL A 212 9.94 -19.76 14.70
CA VAL A 212 8.88 -19.85 13.69
C VAL A 212 8.53 -18.50 13.04
N GLY A 213 8.95 -17.39 13.65
CA GLY A 213 8.74 -16.06 13.10
C GLY A 213 9.82 -15.07 13.51
N GLY A 214 9.87 -13.93 12.81
CA GLY A 214 10.80 -12.86 13.18
C GLY A 214 10.45 -11.52 12.57
N ALA A 215 10.99 -10.46 13.16
CA ALA A 215 10.86 -9.11 12.67
C ALA A 215 12.20 -8.37 12.74
N LEU A 216 12.49 -7.58 11.70
CA LEU A 216 13.55 -6.60 11.73
C LEU A 216 12.96 -5.19 11.61
N CYS A 217 13.21 -4.38 12.62
CA CYS A 217 12.70 -3.03 12.74
C CYS A 217 13.82 -2.01 12.62
N HIS A 218 13.56 -0.92 11.92
CA HIS A 218 14.37 0.29 12.03
C HIS A 218 14.04 1.01 13.35
N TRP A 219 15.06 1.52 14.03
CA TRP A 219 14.90 2.26 15.29
C TRP A 219 15.44 3.67 15.15
N ASP A 220 14.54 4.66 15.22
CA ASP A 220 14.89 6.07 15.29
C ASP A 220 14.89 6.52 16.75
N ARG A 221 16.10 6.64 17.32
CA ARG A 221 16.32 7.08 18.70
C ARG A 221 15.84 8.51 18.96
N THR A 222 15.96 9.39 17.98
CA THR A 222 15.62 10.82 18.14
C THR A 222 14.13 11.00 18.31
N THR A 223 13.34 10.22 17.57
CA THR A 223 11.89 10.28 17.64
C THR A 223 11.27 9.19 18.52
N ALA A 224 12.09 8.28 19.06
CA ALA A 224 11.66 7.05 19.72
C ALA A 224 10.64 6.26 18.87
N THR A 225 10.88 6.19 17.55
CA THR A 225 10.01 5.50 16.60
C THR A 225 10.61 4.15 16.21
N LEU A 226 9.84 3.09 16.44
CA LEU A 226 10.15 1.75 15.95
C LEU A 226 9.34 1.50 14.68
N THR A 227 10.03 1.19 13.58
CA THR A 227 9.39 0.98 12.29
C THR A 227 9.62 -0.46 11.85
N LEU A 228 8.55 -1.25 11.70
CA LEU A 228 8.63 -2.61 11.20
C LEU A 228 9.02 -2.58 9.70
N ARG A 229 10.17 -3.17 9.36
CA ARG A 229 10.73 -3.11 7.99
C ARG A 229 10.69 -4.46 7.30
N LEU A 230 11.11 -5.51 7.99
CA LEU A 230 11.06 -6.88 7.49
C LEU A 230 10.30 -7.74 8.49
N LEU A 231 9.51 -8.67 7.97
CA LEU A 231 8.71 -9.61 8.74
C LEU A 231 8.58 -10.89 7.95
N GLY A 232 8.79 -12.03 8.61
CA GLY A 232 8.65 -13.34 7.99
C GLY A 232 8.36 -14.44 8.99
N VAL A 233 7.89 -15.57 8.47
CA VAL A 233 7.80 -16.85 9.17
C VAL A 233 8.75 -17.85 8.52
N LEU A 234 9.16 -18.87 9.27
CA LEU A 234 10.14 -19.86 8.82
C LEU A 234 9.70 -20.49 7.48
N ASP A 235 10.62 -20.47 6.52
CA ASP A 235 10.50 -20.92 5.13
C ASP A 235 9.26 -20.39 4.37
N GLY A 236 8.62 -19.33 4.89
CA GLY A 236 7.35 -18.83 4.37
C GLY A 236 6.21 -19.86 4.46
N ALA A 237 6.33 -20.88 5.31
CA ALA A 237 5.46 -22.05 5.34
C ALA A 237 4.04 -21.70 5.82
N GLN A 238 3.03 -22.27 5.16
CA GLN A 238 1.60 -22.01 5.44
C GLN A 238 1.20 -22.42 6.87
N GLU A 239 1.83 -23.46 7.43
CA GLU A 239 1.56 -23.93 8.80
C GLU A 239 1.71 -22.80 9.84
N HIS A 240 2.74 -21.94 9.71
CA HIS A 240 2.95 -20.83 10.63
C HIS A 240 1.92 -19.70 10.47
N TYR A 241 1.28 -19.60 9.30
CA TYR A 241 0.14 -18.70 9.12
C TYR A 241 -1.11 -19.27 9.80
N ASP A 242 -1.33 -20.57 9.66
CA ASP A 242 -2.47 -21.28 10.21
C ASP A 242 -2.42 -21.30 11.74
N HIS A 243 -1.22 -21.44 12.31
CA HIS A 243 -0.96 -21.30 13.75
C HIS A 243 -1.12 -19.86 14.23
N GLY A 244 -1.04 -18.88 13.33
CA GLY A 244 -1.17 -17.45 13.65
C GLY A 244 0.14 -16.75 14.00
N ALA A 245 1.30 -17.41 13.85
CA ALA A 245 2.62 -16.87 14.19
C ALA A 245 2.90 -15.53 13.48
N PHE A 246 2.54 -15.39 12.21
CA PHE A 246 2.71 -14.13 11.47
C PHE A 246 1.97 -12.95 12.13
N LYS A 247 0.76 -13.20 12.67
CA LYS A 247 -0.03 -12.17 13.38
C LYS A 247 0.48 -11.96 14.80
N ALA A 248 0.95 -13.03 15.45
CA ALA A 248 1.49 -13.00 16.79
C ALA A 248 2.63 -11.98 16.91
N VAL A 249 3.51 -11.90 15.89
CA VAL A 249 4.58 -10.91 15.82
C VAL A 249 4.07 -9.48 16.01
N TYR A 250 2.90 -9.13 15.46
CA TYR A 250 2.32 -7.80 15.67
C TYR A 250 1.85 -7.59 17.11
N HIS A 251 1.15 -8.56 17.72
CA HIS A 251 0.73 -8.45 19.12
C HIS A 251 1.93 -8.27 20.05
N PHE A 252 2.97 -9.08 19.84
CA PHE A 252 4.18 -9.01 20.65
C PHE A 252 4.95 -7.72 20.42
N LEU A 253 5.06 -7.23 19.18
CA LEU A 253 5.74 -5.97 18.89
C LEU A 253 5.01 -4.77 19.48
N ILE A 254 3.67 -4.80 19.52
CA ILE A 254 2.84 -3.77 20.18
C ILE A 254 3.11 -3.76 21.68
N GLY A 255 3.04 -4.92 22.32
CA GLY A 255 3.30 -5.05 23.77
C GLY A 255 4.72 -4.63 24.13
N TRP A 256 5.70 -5.16 23.41
CA TRP A 256 7.10 -4.80 23.60
C TRP A 256 7.34 -3.29 23.44
N SER A 257 6.71 -2.66 22.45
CA SER A 257 6.87 -1.22 22.21
C SER A 257 6.35 -0.39 23.39
N ALA A 258 5.17 -0.72 23.91
CA ALA A 258 4.60 -0.07 25.09
C ALA A 258 5.56 -0.18 26.30
N ASP A 259 6.05 -1.38 26.58
CA ASP A 259 6.89 -1.65 27.76
C ASP A 259 8.32 -1.06 27.67
N HIS A 260 8.78 -0.66 26.47
CA HIS A 260 10.19 -0.30 26.23
C HIS A 260 10.39 1.15 25.76
N GLY A 261 9.48 2.05 26.13
CA GLY A 261 9.62 3.49 25.87
C GLY A 261 9.63 3.85 24.38
N VAL A 262 9.02 3.02 23.53
CA VAL A 262 8.76 3.38 22.14
C VAL A 262 7.60 4.35 22.12
N ARG A 263 7.82 5.56 21.59
CA ARG A 263 6.76 6.57 21.45
C ARG A 263 5.83 6.27 20.29
N ARG A 264 6.35 5.66 19.23
CA ARG A 264 5.58 5.31 18.04
C ARG A 264 6.03 3.99 17.43
N LEU A 265 5.08 3.11 17.15
CA LEU A 265 5.28 1.92 16.32
C LEU A 265 4.65 2.15 14.93
N ASP A 266 5.46 2.10 13.88
CA ASP A 266 5.03 2.25 12.49
C ASP A 266 5.10 0.90 11.75
N PHE A 267 3.95 0.36 11.36
CA PHE A 267 3.87 -0.88 10.60
C PHE A 267 4.09 -0.72 9.09
N GLN A 268 4.56 0.46 8.66
CA GLN A 268 4.71 0.85 7.26
C GLN A 268 3.39 0.83 6.48
N GLY A 269 3.46 1.35 5.27
CA GLY A 269 2.28 1.61 4.48
C GLY A 269 1.80 0.52 3.54
N THR A 270 0.60 0.72 3.04
CA THR A 270 0.02 0.03 1.88
C THR A 270 -0.57 1.07 0.93
N GLU A 271 -0.94 0.65 -0.26
CA GLU A 271 -1.76 1.43 -1.18
C GLU A 271 -3.07 1.89 -0.50
N PRO A 272 -3.65 3.02 -0.90
CA PRO A 272 -4.80 3.65 -0.23
C PRO A 272 -6.14 2.95 -0.50
N PHE A 273 -6.17 1.73 -1.03
CA PHE A 273 -7.40 1.04 -1.38
C PHE A 273 -7.93 0.23 -0.22
N LEU A 274 -9.19 0.44 0.14
CA LEU A 274 -9.85 -0.27 1.23
C LEU A 274 -10.07 -1.75 0.89
N SER A 275 -10.14 -2.10 -0.40
CA SER A 275 -10.24 -3.49 -0.86
C SER A 275 -8.98 -4.32 -0.62
N LYS A 276 -7.83 -3.70 -0.28
CA LYS A 276 -6.59 -4.42 0.03
C LYS A 276 -6.69 -5.17 1.36
N GLY A 277 -6.40 -6.47 1.33
CA GLY A 277 -6.33 -7.30 2.54
C GLY A 277 -5.35 -6.76 3.60
N THR A 278 -4.20 -6.21 3.18
CA THR A 278 -3.21 -5.57 4.05
C THR A 278 -3.76 -4.35 4.80
N TYR A 279 -4.50 -3.48 4.10
CA TYR A 279 -5.23 -2.38 4.74
C TYR A 279 -6.22 -2.96 5.76
N GLN A 280 -7.00 -3.94 5.31
CA GLN A 280 -8.12 -4.45 6.10
C GLN A 280 -7.66 -5.15 7.39
N TRP A 281 -6.50 -5.77 7.31
CA TRP A 281 -5.86 -6.46 8.40
C TRP A 281 -5.15 -5.48 9.35
N LYS A 282 -4.35 -4.52 8.84
CA LYS A 282 -3.57 -3.57 9.67
C LYS A 282 -4.46 -2.74 10.61
N ARG A 283 -5.62 -2.27 10.13
CA ARG A 283 -6.53 -1.46 10.96
C ARG A 283 -7.00 -2.16 12.24
N ARG A 284 -6.97 -3.50 12.28
CA ARG A 284 -7.46 -4.29 13.41
C ARG A 284 -6.53 -4.23 14.62
N PHE A 285 -5.32 -3.72 14.46
CA PHE A 285 -4.32 -3.63 15.52
C PHE A 285 -4.38 -2.32 16.31
N GLY A 286 -5.51 -1.60 16.27
CA GLY A 286 -5.67 -0.32 16.97
C GLY A 286 -4.85 0.80 16.35
N THR A 287 -4.46 0.65 15.08
CA THR A 287 -3.60 1.59 14.37
C THR A 287 -4.37 2.80 13.87
N ARG A 288 -3.70 3.95 13.86
CA ARG A 288 -4.10 5.16 13.16
C ARG A 288 -3.52 5.17 11.75
N VAL A 289 -4.33 5.54 10.77
CA VAL A 289 -3.92 5.76 9.38
C VAL A 289 -3.31 7.15 9.27
N VAL A 290 -2.11 7.25 8.68
CA VAL A 290 -1.41 8.52 8.48
C VAL A 290 -0.77 8.59 7.10
N LEU A 291 -0.48 9.81 6.64
CA LEU A 291 0.45 9.98 5.53
C LEU A 291 1.85 9.51 5.95
N PRO A 292 2.62 8.85 5.07
CA PRO A 292 3.97 8.39 5.36
C PRO A 292 4.86 9.54 5.85
N PRO A 293 5.69 9.34 6.90
CA PRO A 293 6.58 10.38 7.41
C PRO A 293 7.81 10.64 6.51
N ASN A 294 8.01 9.81 5.48
CA ASN A 294 9.11 9.92 4.52
C ASN A 294 8.66 10.60 3.23
N HIS A 295 9.45 10.48 2.17
CA HIS A 295 9.15 11.10 0.88
C HIS A 295 7.82 10.68 0.22
N PHE A 296 7.16 9.60 0.67
CA PHE A 296 5.82 9.27 0.17
C PHE A 296 4.73 10.18 0.76
N GLY A 297 4.97 10.87 1.87
CA GLY A 297 4.00 11.75 2.52
C GLY A 297 3.52 12.91 1.63
N SER A 298 4.37 13.36 0.71
CA SER A 298 4.06 14.42 -0.26
C SER A 298 3.62 13.89 -1.63
N LYS A 299 3.59 12.56 -1.83
CA LYS A 299 3.20 11.92 -3.10
C LYS A 299 1.69 11.69 -3.14
N ARG A 300 1.10 12.03 -4.29
CA ARG A 300 -0.32 11.87 -4.60
C ARG A 300 -0.49 11.18 -5.94
N LEU A 301 -1.62 10.52 -6.06
CA LEU A 301 -2.20 10.06 -7.30
C LEU A 301 -3.35 11.01 -7.61
N TRP A 302 -3.37 11.58 -8.80
CA TRP A 302 -4.58 12.16 -9.36
C TRP A 302 -5.20 11.10 -10.25
N LEU A 303 -6.38 10.60 -9.87
CA LEU A 303 -7.14 9.62 -10.65
C LEU A 303 -8.29 10.37 -11.31
N GLN A 304 -8.39 10.28 -12.63
CA GLN A 304 -9.50 10.83 -13.40
C GLN A 304 -10.16 9.74 -14.24
N VAL A 305 -11.49 9.73 -14.22
CA VAL A 305 -12.30 8.96 -15.15
C VAL A 305 -12.53 9.78 -16.41
N ARG A 306 -12.19 9.21 -17.57
CA ARG A 306 -12.28 9.87 -18.87
C ARG A 306 -13.35 9.27 -19.78
N ARG A 307 -13.82 8.05 -19.49
CA ARG A 307 -14.97 7.42 -20.14
C ARG A 307 -15.89 6.79 -19.10
N ASP A 308 -17.19 6.98 -19.28
CA ASP A 308 -18.21 6.29 -18.50
C ASP A 308 -18.61 5.00 -19.24
N THR A 309 -18.13 3.87 -18.74
CA THR A 309 -18.48 2.52 -19.23
C THR A 309 -18.90 1.63 -18.06
N PRO A 310 -19.65 0.54 -18.30
CA PRO A 310 -19.98 -0.43 -17.26
C PRO A 310 -18.75 -0.95 -16.50
N GLU A 311 -17.65 -1.25 -17.20
CA GLU A 311 -16.41 -1.79 -16.63
C GLU A 311 -15.71 -0.77 -15.71
N VAL A 312 -15.73 0.52 -16.08
CA VAL A 312 -15.23 1.60 -15.22
C VAL A 312 -16.05 1.68 -13.93
N ARG A 313 -17.38 1.64 -14.05
CA ARG A 313 -18.27 1.70 -12.88
C ARG A 313 -18.07 0.49 -11.96
N ASP A 314 -18.00 -0.71 -12.51
CA ASP A 314 -17.70 -1.95 -11.78
C ASP A 314 -16.36 -1.84 -11.05
N PHE A 315 -15.33 -1.35 -11.74
CA PHE A 315 -14.00 -1.16 -11.16
C PHE A 315 -14.01 -0.17 -9.98
N LEU A 316 -14.69 0.97 -10.10
CA LEU A 316 -14.77 1.97 -9.03
C LEU A 316 -15.52 1.42 -7.81
N VAL A 317 -16.69 0.80 -8.00
CA VAL A 317 -17.46 0.20 -6.89
C VAL A 317 -16.68 -0.91 -6.19
N ALA A 318 -15.98 -1.76 -6.95
CA ALA A 318 -15.19 -2.85 -6.39
C ALA A 318 -13.93 -2.40 -5.63
N ASN A 319 -13.51 -1.13 -5.78
CA ASN A 319 -12.26 -0.61 -5.24
C ASN A 319 -12.45 0.72 -4.49
N PRO A 320 -13.20 0.73 -3.37
CA PRO A 320 -13.27 1.91 -2.52
C PRO A 320 -11.88 2.29 -2.01
N VAL A 321 -11.65 3.59 -1.85
CA VAL A 321 -10.31 4.17 -1.73
C VAL A 321 -10.27 5.27 -0.69
N LEU A 322 -9.11 5.51 -0.10
CA LEU A 322 -8.85 6.73 0.66
C LEU A 322 -8.50 7.86 -0.30
N ALA A 323 -9.20 8.99 -0.18
CA ALA A 323 -8.90 10.23 -0.89
C ALA A 323 -8.51 11.33 0.11
N GLU A 324 -7.88 12.37 -0.41
CA GLU A 324 -7.62 13.61 0.31
C GLU A 324 -8.71 14.62 -0.07
N ALA A 325 -9.40 15.12 0.95
CA ALA A 325 -10.37 16.19 0.77
C ALA A 325 -9.67 17.55 0.54
N ALA A 326 -10.45 18.59 0.22
CA ALA A 326 -9.92 19.92 -0.09
C ALA A 326 -9.11 20.55 1.06
N ASP A 327 -9.51 20.27 2.31
CA ASP A 327 -8.85 20.68 3.54
C ASP A 327 -7.62 19.83 3.91
N GLY A 328 -7.35 18.75 3.17
CA GLY A 328 -6.20 17.88 3.36
C GLY A 328 -6.41 16.69 4.27
N VAL A 329 -7.61 16.49 4.82
CA VAL A 329 -7.90 15.32 5.66
C VAL A 329 -8.15 14.09 4.79
N LEU A 330 -7.89 12.90 5.35
CA LEU A 330 -8.16 11.64 4.67
C LEU A 330 -9.63 11.26 4.83
N GLU A 331 -10.29 10.98 3.72
CA GLU A 331 -11.66 10.46 3.67
C GLU A 331 -11.71 9.12 2.95
N ALA A 332 -12.59 8.23 3.41
CA ALA A 332 -12.92 7.02 2.69
C ALA A 332 -14.00 7.31 1.64
N VAL A 333 -13.73 6.94 0.40
CA VAL A 333 -14.63 7.12 -0.73
C VAL A 333 -15.18 5.77 -1.15
N TYR A 334 -16.50 5.66 -1.13
CA TYR A 334 -17.25 4.53 -1.67
C TYR A 334 -18.08 5.00 -2.85
N PHE A 335 -18.06 4.23 -3.93
CA PHE A 335 -18.85 4.51 -5.13
C PHE A 335 -20.10 3.63 -5.16
N HIS A 336 -21.19 4.15 -5.72
CA HIS A 336 -22.41 3.38 -5.98
C HIS A 336 -23.21 3.96 -7.16
N ASP A 337 -24.13 3.17 -7.70
CA ASP A 337 -25.24 3.63 -8.53
C ASP A 337 -26.47 2.74 -8.26
N ALA A 338 -27.55 2.91 -9.02
CA ALA A 338 -28.78 2.12 -8.85
C ALA A 338 -28.58 0.60 -8.99
N GLY A 339 -27.62 0.16 -9.81
CA GLY A 339 -27.32 -1.25 -10.05
C GLY A 339 -26.16 -1.81 -9.23
N ARG A 340 -25.31 -0.94 -8.67
CA ARG A 340 -24.06 -1.29 -8.00
C ARG A 340 -24.03 -0.71 -6.59
N PRO A 341 -24.38 -1.49 -5.55
CA PRO A 341 -24.33 -1.00 -4.18
C PRO A 341 -22.89 -0.75 -3.72
N ALA A 342 -22.71 0.27 -2.89
CA ALA A 342 -21.40 0.58 -2.30
C ALA A 342 -20.84 -0.59 -1.47
N ARG A 343 -19.56 -0.91 -1.69
CA ARG A 343 -18.80 -1.96 -0.97
C ARG A 343 -18.40 -1.57 0.45
N THR A 344 -19.40 -1.32 1.29
CA THR A 344 -19.25 -0.92 2.70
C THR A 344 -18.79 -2.07 3.62
N ASP A 345 -18.75 -3.30 3.11
CA ASP A 345 -18.11 -4.45 3.74
C ASP A 345 -16.61 -4.23 3.96
N TYR A 346 -15.96 -3.43 3.10
CA TYR A 346 -14.62 -2.92 3.35
C TYR A 346 -14.66 -1.76 4.34
N SER A 347 -14.64 -2.06 5.64
CA SER A 347 -14.67 -1.04 6.70
C SER A 347 -13.52 -0.03 6.59
N ALA A 348 -13.88 1.25 6.51
CA ALA A 348 -12.98 2.40 6.64
C ALA A 348 -12.73 2.86 8.08
N LYS A 349 -13.44 2.27 9.07
CA LYS A 349 -13.31 2.66 10.48
C LYS A 349 -11.88 2.44 10.98
N SER A 350 -11.11 3.52 11.03
CA SER A 350 -9.76 3.57 11.55
C SER A 350 -9.46 5.02 11.94
N PRO A 351 -8.85 5.28 13.12
CA PRO A 351 -8.40 6.61 13.45
C PRO A 351 -7.54 7.20 12.32
N GLY A 352 -7.66 8.51 12.06
CA GLY A 352 -6.95 9.18 10.96
C GLY A 352 -7.65 9.11 9.60
N VAL A 353 -8.75 8.36 9.47
CA VAL A 353 -9.73 8.53 8.39
C VAL A 353 -10.93 9.28 8.98
N GLU A 354 -11.09 10.53 8.61
CA GLU A 354 -11.97 11.47 9.32
C GLU A 354 -13.40 11.48 8.78
N ARG A 355 -13.57 11.11 7.50
CA ARG A 355 -14.87 11.15 6.82
C ARG A 355 -15.12 9.92 5.98
N ILE A 356 -16.40 9.64 5.76
CA ILE A 356 -16.88 8.71 4.75
C ILE A 356 -17.68 9.53 3.74
N ARG A 357 -17.32 9.38 2.47
CA ARG A 357 -17.99 10.00 1.33
C ARG A 357 -18.57 8.90 0.44
N MET A 358 -19.88 8.95 0.25
CA MET A 358 -20.60 8.12 -0.72
C MET A 358 -20.72 8.93 -2.01
N ILE A 359 -20.25 8.37 -3.11
CA ILE A 359 -20.28 8.99 -4.43
C ILE A 359 -21.26 8.22 -5.31
N ASP A 360 -22.33 8.89 -5.70
CA ASP A 360 -23.21 8.43 -6.76
C ASP A 360 -22.50 8.60 -8.11
N LEU A 361 -22.32 7.50 -8.84
CA LEU A 361 -21.61 7.48 -10.11
C LEU A 361 -22.36 8.24 -11.21
N ASP A 362 -23.69 8.29 -11.18
CA ASP A 362 -24.46 9.04 -12.18
C ASP A 362 -24.19 10.54 -12.05
N VAL A 363 -23.99 11.02 -10.82
CA VAL A 363 -23.61 12.41 -10.55
C VAL A 363 -22.12 12.65 -10.83
N PHE A 364 -21.26 11.73 -10.39
CA PHE A 364 -19.81 11.89 -10.52
C PHE A 364 -19.33 11.85 -11.98
N LEU A 365 -20.00 11.06 -12.81
CA LEU A 365 -19.65 10.83 -14.21
C LEU A 365 -20.51 11.64 -15.19
N ALA A 366 -21.43 12.50 -14.71
CA ALA A 366 -22.38 13.23 -15.56
C ALA A 366 -21.75 14.03 -16.72
N ALA A 367 -20.52 14.52 -16.54
CA ALA A 367 -19.77 15.28 -17.56
C ALA A 367 -18.74 14.44 -18.34
N VAL A 368 -18.68 13.14 -18.08
CA VAL A 368 -17.75 12.20 -18.71
C VAL A 368 -18.42 11.61 -19.95
N PRO A 369 -17.76 11.58 -21.12
CA PRO A 369 -18.31 10.94 -22.31
C PRO A 369 -18.66 9.47 -22.06
N GLN A 370 -19.82 9.03 -22.54
CA GLN A 370 -20.15 7.60 -22.57
C GLN A 370 -19.21 6.89 -23.54
N GLY A 371 -18.55 5.83 -23.07
CA GLY A 371 -17.71 5.00 -23.92
C GLY A 371 -18.55 3.92 -24.61
N SER A 372 -18.29 3.64 -25.89
CA SER A 372 -18.80 2.44 -26.53
C SER A 372 -18.06 1.23 -25.96
N THR A 373 -18.77 0.25 -25.40
CA THR A 373 -18.22 -1.10 -25.17
C THR A 373 -17.62 -1.57 -26.49
N GLY A 374 -16.31 -1.83 -26.52
CA GLY A 374 -15.64 -2.31 -27.73
C GLY A 374 -16.27 -3.62 -28.17
N ALA A 375 -17.21 -3.56 -29.12
CA ALA A 375 -17.54 -4.71 -29.94
C ALA A 375 -16.24 -5.08 -30.64
N THR A 376 -15.68 -6.22 -30.27
CA THR A 376 -14.69 -6.91 -31.08
C THR A 376 -15.19 -6.92 -32.52
N ALA A 377 -14.56 -6.13 -33.38
CA ALA A 377 -14.72 -6.25 -34.82
C ALA A 377 -14.12 -7.62 -35.18
N GLN A 378 -14.96 -8.66 -35.13
CA GLN A 378 -14.72 -9.86 -35.91
C GLN A 378 -14.94 -9.45 -37.36
N ASP A 379 -13.82 -9.29 -38.04
CA ASP A 379 -13.72 -9.09 -39.47
C ASP A 379 -14.40 -10.29 -40.14
N SER A 380 -15.66 -10.13 -40.53
CA SER A 380 -16.38 -11.06 -41.39
C SER A 380 -15.82 -10.91 -42.81
N THR A 381 -14.71 -11.60 -43.07
CA THR A 381 -14.25 -11.83 -44.44
C THR A 381 -15.08 -12.98 -45.01
N GLU A 382 -16.26 -12.64 -45.51
CA GLU A 382 -17.07 -13.54 -46.35
C GLU A 382 -16.65 -13.37 -47.82
N GLY A 383 -16.17 -14.45 -48.41
CA GLY A 383 -16.50 -14.88 -49.77
C GLY A 383 -16.13 -13.98 -50.95
N ALA A 384 -15.04 -14.34 -51.64
CA ALA A 384 -15.04 -14.37 -53.11
C ALA A 384 -13.92 -15.30 -53.59
N LEU A 385 -14.30 -16.48 -54.12
CA LEU A 385 -13.69 -17.09 -55.30
C LEU A 385 -14.63 -18.22 -55.77
N ALA A 386 -15.31 -17.92 -56.88
CA ALA A 386 -15.77 -18.89 -57.85
C ALA A 386 -14.63 -19.19 -58.84
#